data_AF-X1UPH9-F1
#
_entry.id   AF-X1UPH9-F1
#
_cell.length_a   1.000
_cell.length_b   1.000
_cell.length_c   1.000
_cell.angle_alpha   90.00
_cell.angle_beta   90.00
_cell.angle_gamma   90.00
#
_symmetry.space_group_name_H-M   'P 1'
#
loop_
_entity.id
_entity.type
_entity.pdbx_description
1 polymer ?
#
loop_
_entity_poly.entity_id
_entity_poly.type
_entity_poly.pdbx_seq_one_letter_code
_entity_poly.pdbx_strand_id
1 'polypeptide(L)' 'MTKLEDREEDVKLEDRITQILGFNENLAFSILELVDRIEGKFYFIRYMKILWAVTKLQRKGLIVGKRIGLRIYYACNKGE' A
#
# COMPACT_ATOMS: atom_id res chain seq x y z
N MET A 1 1.02 19.81 15.65
CA MET A 1 1.40 18.84 14.61
C MET A 1 1.11 19.47 13.27
N THR A 2 2.18 19.80 12.57
CA THR A 2 2.19 20.62 11.36
C THR A 2 1.91 19.73 10.15
N LYS A 3 1.18 20.24 9.14
CA LYS A 3 0.86 19.53 7.88
C LYS A 3 2.06 18.89 7.15
N LEU A 4 3.28 19.29 7.51
CA LEU A 4 4.53 18.72 7.02
C LEU A 4 4.82 17.34 7.60
N GLU A 5 4.55 17.11 8.88
CA GLU A 5 4.78 15.83 9.57
C GLU A 5 3.85 14.75 9.01
N ASP A 6 2.58 15.09 8.79
CA ASP A 6 1.58 14.18 8.20
C ASP A 6 2.00 13.76 6.78
N ARG A 7 2.53 14.70 5.99
CA ARG A 7 3.01 14.43 4.62
C ARG A 7 4.23 13.52 4.59
N GLU A 8 5.17 13.69 5.53
CA GLU A 8 6.32 12.80 5.64
C GLU A 8 5.92 11.39 6.04
N GLU A 9 4.92 11.25 6.92
CA GLU A 9 4.37 9.95 7.32
C GLU A 9 3.71 9.24 6.12
N ASP A 10 2.97 9.97 5.29
CA ASP A 10 2.34 9.44 4.08
C ASP A 10 3.37 8.94 3.05
N VAL A 11 4.45 9.70 2.83
CA VAL A 11 5.54 9.30 1.90
C VAL A 11 6.23 8.04 2.42
N LYS A 12 6.56 7.98 3.72
CA LYS A 12 7.16 6.79 4.34
C LYS A 12 6.25 5.56 4.22
N LEU A 13 4.94 5.74 4.27
CA LEU A 13 3.97 4.66 4.10
C LEU A 13 3.92 4.16 2.65
N GLU A 14 3.90 5.06 1.66
CA GLU A 14 3.98 4.72 0.23
C GLU A 14 5.24 3.91 -0.08
N ASP A 15 6.39 4.35 0.44
CA ASP A 15 7.68 3.68 0.26
C ASP A 15 7.65 2.27 0.86
N ARG A 16 7.10 2.12 2.07
CA ARG A 16 7.02 0.82 2.75
C ARG A 16 6.09 -0.16 2.05
N ILE A 17 4.95 0.31 1.51
CA ILE A 17 4.07 -0.52 0.68
C ILE A 17 4.84 -0.98 -0.57
N THR A 18 5.55 -0.07 -1.23
CA THR A 18 6.33 -0.39 -2.43
C THR A 18 7.44 -1.41 -2.11
N GLN A 19 8.11 -1.29 -0.98
CA GLN A 19 9.11 -2.27 -0.51
C GLN A 19 8.48 -3.65 -0.26
N ILE A 20 7.30 -3.71 0.39
CA ILE A 20 6.60 -4.99 0.64
C ILE A 20 6.21 -5.66 -0.68
N LEU A 21 5.67 -4.89 -1.63
CA LEU A 21 5.26 -5.41 -2.94
C LEU A 21 6.47 -5.77 -3.83
N GLY A 22 7.60 -5.08 -3.64
CA GLY A 22 8.84 -5.32 -4.39
C GLY A 22 9.72 -6.44 -3.82
N PHE A 23 9.53 -6.85 -2.56
CA PHE A 23 10.37 -7.88 -1.93
C PHE A 23 10.27 -9.25 -2.61
N ASN A 24 9.13 -9.57 -3.21
CA ASN A 24 8.98 -10.76 -4.04
C ASN A 24 8.03 -10.45 -5.19
N GLU A 25 8.59 -10.38 -6.38
CA GLU A 25 7.91 -9.94 -7.61
C GLU A 25 6.77 -10.86 -8.06
N ASN A 26 6.70 -12.08 -7.50
CA ASN A 26 5.66 -13.06 -7.76
C ASN A 26 4.56 -13.06 -6.68
N LEU A 27 4.72 -12.27 -5.62
CA LEU A 27 3.74 -12.15 -4.55
C LEU A 27 2.88 -10.90 -4.76
N ALA A 28 1.57 -11.10 -4.67
CA ALA A 28 0.61 -10.04 -4.64
C ALA A 28 -0.07 -10.04 -3.26
N PHE A 29 -0.33 -8.85 -2.72
CA PHE A 29 -0.88 -8.70 -1.37
C PHE A 29 -2.21 -7.95 -1.43
N SER A 30 -3.18 -8.39 -0.65
CA SER A 30 -4.41 -7.64 -0.39
C SER A 30 -4.19 -6.54 0.65
N ILE A 31 -5.14 -5.60 0.75
CA ILE A 31 -5.08 -4.53 1.76
C ILE A 31 -5.01 -5.10 3.17
N LEU A 32 -5.73 -6.17 3.48
CA LEU A 32 -5.68 -6.81 4.80
C LEU A 32 -4.28 -7.32 5.12
N GLU A 33 -3.64 -7.96 4.15
CA GLU A 33 -2.26 -8.45 4.28
C GLU A 33 -1.23 -7.34 4.41
N LEU A 34 -1.46 -6.19 3.76
CA LEU A 34 -0.62 -5.00 3.93
C LEU A 34 -0.81 -4.39 5.33
N VAL A 35 -2.05 -4.37 5.83
CA VAL A 35 -2.40 -3.89 7.18
C VAL A 35 -1.72 -4.73 8.25
N ASP A 36 -1.67 -6.05 8.08
CA ASP A 36 -1.00 -6.94 9.04
C ASP A 36 0.54 -6.75 9.05
N ARG A 37 1.13 -6.29 7.94
CA ARG A 37 2.59 -6.13 7.79
C ARG A 37 3.11 -4.75 8.18
N ILE A 38 2.24 -3.75 8.28
CA ILE A 38 2.60 -2.38 8.61
C ILE A 38 2.19 -2.12 10.05
N GLU A 39 3.12 -1.81 10.94
CA GLU A 39 2.77 -1.54 12.36
C GLU A 39 2.03 -0.21 12.53
N GLY A 40 1.13 -0.14 13.53
CA GLY A 40 0.38 1.07 13.86
C GLY A 40 -0.54 0.88 15.07
N LYS A 41 -0.83 1.97 15.80
CA LYS A 41 -1.60 1.93 17.06
C LYS A 41 -3.08 1.54 16.89
N PHE A 42 -3.70 1.91 15.77
CA PHE A 42 -5.13 1.68 15.53
C PHE A 42 -5.36 0.99 14.19
N TYR A 43 -5.95 -0.21 14.23
CA TYR A 43 -6.19 -1.04 13.04
C TYR A 43 -7.00 -0.31 11.96
N PHE A 44 -8.11 0.34 12.34
CA PHE A 44 -9.00 1.02 11.40
C PHE A 44 -8.31 2.21 10.71
N ILE A 45 -7.59 3.05 11.49
CA ILE A 45 -6.85 4.19 10.93
C ILE A 45 -5.77 3.69 9.97
N ARG A 46 -5.05 2.65 10.35
CA ARG A 46 -4.04 2.00 9.51
C ARG A 46 -4.64 1.47 8.21
N TYR A 47 -5.78 0.79 8.28
CA TYR A 47 -6.50 0.32 7.09
C TYR A 47 -6.83 1.46 6.13
N MET A 48 -7.37 2.57 6.64
CA MET A 48 -7.71 3.74 5.82
C MET A 48 -6.47 4.39 5.20
N LYS A 49 -5.38 4.53 5.97
CA LYS A 49 -4.10 5.06 5.46
C LYS A 49 -3.53 4.18 4.35
N ILE A 50 -3.53 2.86 4.52
CA ILE A 50 -3.05 1.90 3.52
C ILE A 50 -3.93 1.90 2.28
N LEU A 51 -5.26 1.89 2.44
CA LEU A 51 -6.19 1.98 1.32
C LEU A 51 -5.93 3.24 0.47
N TRP A 52 -5.71 4.37 1.15
CA TRP A 52 -5.41 5.64 0.47
C TRP A 52 -4.05 5.61 -0.25
N ALA A 53 -3.00 5.12 0.41
CA ALA A 53 -1.67 4.98 -0.17
C ALA A 53 -1.67 4.04 -1.39
N VAL A 54 -2.31 2.88 -1.28
CA VAL A 54 -2.51 1.94 -2.41
C VAL A 54 -3.25 2.61 -3.57
N THR A 55 -4.33 3.34 -3.29
CA THR A 55 -5.09 4.08 -4.32
C THR A 55 -4.20 5.11 -5.03
N LYS A 56 -3.35 5.81 -4.28
CA LYS A 56 -2.42 6.81 -4.81
C LYS A 56 -1.33 6.17 -5.66
N LEU A 57 -0.72 5.08 -5.20
CA LEU A 57 0.28 4.31 -5.96
C LEU A 57 -0.30 3.75 -7.26
N GLN A 58 -1.54 3.25 -7.22
CA GLN A 58 -2.23 2.73 -8.41
C GLN A 58 -2.53 3.85 -9.41
N ARG A 59 -2.96 5.04 -8.94
CA ARG A 59 -3.15 6.22 -9.80
C ARG A 59 -1.85 6.70 -10.45
N LYS A 60 -0.71 6.54 -9.77
CA LYS A 60 0.63 6.82 -10.31
C LYS A 60 1.13 5.73 -11.27
N GLY A 61 0.40 4.63 -11.43
CA GLY A 61 0.81 3.50 -12.27
C GLY A 61 1.99 2.70 -11.71
N LEU A 62 2.30 2.84 -10.41
CA LEU A 62 3.41 2.14 -9.76
C LEU A 62 3.05 0.72 -9.32
N ILE A 63 1.76 0.45 -9.13
CA ILE A 63 1.24 -0.85 -8.74
C ILE A 63 0.00 -1.19 -9.59
N VAL A 64 -0.22 -2.48 -9.80
CA VAL A 64 -1.40 -3.02 -10.46
C VAL A 64 -2.22 -3.84 -9.47
N GLY A 65 -3.54 -3.74 -9.58
CA GLY A 65 -4.49 -4.51 -8.78
C GLY A 65 -5.21 -5.55 -9.61
N LYS A 66 -5.21 -6.81 -9.17
CA LYS A 66 -6.01 -7.89 -9.77
C LYS A 66 -7.08 -8.35 -8.78
N ARG A 67 -8.33 -8.39 -9.23
CA ARG A 67 -9.44 -8.93 -8.44
C ARG A 67 -9.43 -10.46 -8.48
N ILE A 68 -9.48 -11.09 -7.32
CA ILE A 68 -9.62 -12.54 -7.14
C ILE A 68 -10.70 -12.77 -6.08
N GLY A 69 -11.86 -13.25 -6.52
CA GLY A 69 -13.05 -13.33 -5.67
C GLY A 69 -13.46 -11.95 -5.13
N LEU A 70 -13.61 -11.84 -3.81
CA LEU A 70 -13.98 -10.59 -3.11
C LEU A 70 -12.79 -9.68 -2.80
N ARG A 71 -11.55 -10.11 -3.08
CA ARG A 71 -10.33 -9.38 -2.72
C ARG A 71 -9.64 -8.81 -3.95
N ILE A 72 -8.92 -7.72 -3.76
CA ILE A 72 -8.00 -7.16 -4.74
C ILE A 72 -6.59 -7.41 -4.21
N TYR A 73 -5.75 -7.98 -5.05
CA TYR A 73 -4.34 -8.23 -4.77
C TYR A 73 -3.50 -7.27 -5.60
N TYR A 74 -2.54 -6.63 -4.93
CA TYR A 74 -1.70 -5.60 -5.52
C TYR A 74 -0.28 -6.13 -5.69
N ALA A 75 0.35 -5.77 -6.81
CA ALA A 75 1.74 -6.06 -7.12
C ALA A 75 2.38 -4.83 -7.78
N CYS A 76 3.71 -4.72 -7.75
CA CYS A 76 4.41 -3.66 -8.47
C CYS A 76 4.12 -3.73 -9.98
N ASN A 77 3.86 -2.57 -10.59
CA ASN A 77 3.69 -2.47 -12.03
C ASN A 77 5.07 -2.56 -12.68
N LYS A 78 5.34 -3.67 -13.36
CA LYS A 78 6.49 -3.79 -14.25
C LYS A 78 6.03 -3.13 -15.54
N GLY A 79 6.47 -1.90 -15.80
CA GLY A 79 6.23 -1.28 -17.10
C GLY A 79 6.72 -2.24 -18.19
N GLU A 80 5.78 -2.76 -18.99
CA GLU A 80 6.08 -3.29 -20.32
C GLU A 80 6.35 -2.11 -21.28
#